data_AF-A0A502BMA9-F1
#
_entry.id   AF-A0A502BMA9-F1
#
_cell.length_a   1.000
_cell.length_b   1.000
_cell.length_c   1.000
_cell.angle_alpha   90.00
_cell.angle_beta   90.00
_cell.angle_gamma   90.00
#
_symmetry.space_group_name_H-M   'P 1'
#
loop_
_entity.id
_entity.type
_entity.pdbx_description
1 polymer ?
#
loop_
_entity_poly.entity_id
_entity_poly.type
_entity_poly.pdbx_seq_one_letter_code
_entity_poly.pdbx_strand_id
1 'polypeptide(L)'
;MFDTETFAAIITMANEAEITPAALLAVAEVESGGRALFDVTGKKEPAIRFEGHYFDRRLAGKLRDQARKAGLSAPEAGRVRNPKTQRERWLLLERAIKLHRQAALESTSWGLGQVMGAHWQWLEYRSIDELVTEARSSIAGQVALMLNFIDKAGLKTTLREKNWRNFARRYNGPGFARNHYDSRMAAAYERWSRSLSHMFQTV
;
A
#
# COMPACT_ATOMS: atom_id res chain seq x y z
N MET A 1 -1.82 -16.66 -2.41
CA MET A 1 -3.28 -16.66 -2.19
C MET A 1 -3.51 -16.02 -0.84
N PHE A 2 -4.50 -15.13 -0.72
CA PHE A 2 -4.84 -14.52 0.57
C PHE A 2 -5.25 -15.58 1.59
N ASP A 3 -4.98 -15.34 2.86
CA ASP A 3 -5.62 -16.12 3.94
C ASP A 3 -7.13 -15.83 3.98
N THR A 4 -7.88 -16.72 4.66
CA THR A 4 -9.35 -16.69 4.69
C THR A 4 -9.89 -15.36 5.24
N GLU A 5 -9.27 -14.82 6.29
CA GLU A 5 -9.71 -13.57 6.92
C GLU A 5 -9.49 -12.39 5.98
N THR A 6 -8.32 -12.31 5.34
CA THR A 6 -8.01 -11.27 4.36
C THR A 6 -8.94 -11.34 3.16
N PHE A 7 -9.19 -12.54 2.64
CA PHE A 7 -10.08 -12.75 1.51
C PHE A 7 -11.51 -12.32 1.83
N ALA A 8 -12.05 -12.72 2.98
CA ALA A 8 -13.40 -12.35 3.41
C ALA A 8 -13.55 -10.84 3.60
N ALA A 9 -12.59 -10.18 4.27
CA ALA A 9 -12.63 -8.74 4.48
C ALA A 9 -12.61 -7.96 3.16
N ILE A 10 -11.75 -8.35 2.21
CA ILE A 10 -11.70 -7.70 0.89
C ILE A 10 -13.02 -7.88 0.14
N ILE A 11 -13.63 -9.07 0.14
CA ILE A 11 -14.91 -9.31 -0.56
C ILE A 11 -16.02 -8.45 0.02
N THR A 12 -16.22 -8.51 1.35
CA THR A 12 -17.30 -7.78 2.02
C THR A 12 -17.19 -6.28 1.74
N MET A 13 -16.01 -5.70 2.00
CA MET A 13 -15.81 -4.27 1.86
C MET A 13 -15.78 -3.81 0.39
N ALA A 14 -15.39 -4.68 -0.55
CA ALA A 14 -15.52 -4.37 -1.98
C ALA A 14 -17.00 -4.19 -2.37
N ASN A 15 -17.86 -5.12 -1.94
CA ASN A 15 -19.30 -5.05 -2.22
C ASN A 15 -19.94 -3.78 -1.62
N GLU A 16 -19.62 -3.47 -0.35
CA GLU A 16 -20.07 -2.25 0.32
C GLU A 16 -19.62 -0.97 -0.42
N ALA A 17 -18.43 -1.00 -1.02
CA ALA A 17 -17.87 0.11 -1.78
C ALA A 17 -18.30 0.14 -3.26
N GLU A 18 -19.21 -0.75 -3.67
CA GLU A 18 -19.68 -0.93 -5.06
C GLU A 18 -18.54 -1.21 -6.06
N ILE A 19 -17.49 -1.89 -5.61
CA ILE A 19 -16.37 -2.38 -6.42
C ILE A 19 -16.51 -3.89 -6.54
N THR A 20 -16.30 -4.44 -7.74
CA THR A 20 -16.33 -5.89 -7.89
C THR A 20 -15.24 -6.54 -7.02
N PRO A 21 -15.54 -7.59 -6.24
CA PRO A 21 -14.53 -8.21 -5.37
C PRO A 21 -13.27 -8.66 -6.11
N ALA A 22 -13.42 -9.16 -7.34
CA ALA A 22 -12.28 -9.53 -8.19
C ALA A 22 -11.33 -8.35 -8.48
N ALA A 23 -11.86 -7.13 -8.65
CA ALA A 23 -11.04 -5.95 -8.90
C ALA A 23 -10.27 -5.53 -7.65
N LEU A 24 -10.91 -5.50 -6.47
CA LEU A 24 -10.22 -5.12 -5.24
C LEU A 24 -9.17 -6.16 -4.83
N LEU A 25 -9.47 -7.46 -4.98
CA LEU A 25 -8.51 -8.54 -4.79
C LEU A 25 -7.31 -8.42 -5.74
N ALA A 26 -7.53 -8.07 -7.00
CA ALA A 26 -6.46 -7.88 -7.99
C ALA A 26 -5.51 -6.75 -7.60
N VAL A 27 -6.04 -5.60 -7.18
CA VAL A 27 -5.24 -4.47 -6.71
C VAL A 27 -4.45 -4.87 -5.47
N ALA A 28 -5.12 -5.40 -4.44
CA ALA A 28 -4.48 -5.82 -3.20
C ALA A 28 -3.38 -6.88 -3.44
N GLU A 29 -3.58 -7.82 -4.36
CA GLU A 29 -2.58 -8.85 -4.67
C GLU A 29 -1.33 -8.23 -5.31
N VAL A 30 -1.53 -7.34 -6.29
CA VAL A 30 -0.42 -6.73 -7.01
C VAL A 30 0.42 -5.80 -6.13
N GLU A 31 -0.24 -5.07 -5.22
CA GLU A 31 0.41 -4.13 -4.31
C GLU A 31 1.13 -4.82 -3.14
N SER A 32 0.48 -5.81 -2.51
CA SER A 32 0.99 -6.43 -1.28
C SER A 32 1.66 -7.79 -1.47
N GLY A 33 1.52 -8.41 -2.65
CA GLY A 33 1.88 -9.80 -2.85
C GLY A 33 0.89 -10.78 -2.21
N GLY A 34 -0.31 -10.32 -1.86
CA GLY A 34 -1.40 -11.17 -1.37
C GLY A 34 -1.35 -11.46 0.13
N ARG A 35 -0.69 -10.62 0.94
CA ARG A 35 -0.53 -10.82 2.39
C ARG A 35 -0.71 -9.52 3.17
N ALA A 36 -1.68 -9.51 4.09
CA ALA A 36 -2.01 -8.34 4.90
C ALA A 36 -1.07 -8.17 6.09
N LEU A 37 -0.73 -9.26 6.79
CA LEU A 37 -0.03 -9.24 8.08
C LEU A 37 1.27 -10.07 8.06
N PHE A 38 2.29 -9.52 8.69
CA PHE A 38 3.62 -10.12 8.83
C PHE A 38 4.02 -10.20 10.28
N ASP A 39 4.68 -11.28 10.67
CA ASP A 39 5.30 -11.40 12.00
C ASP A 39 6.57 -10.55 12.05
N VAL A 40 6.51 -9.47 12.82
CA VAL A 40 7.60 -8.55 13.05
C VAL A 40 7.82 -8.45 14.55
N THR A 41 8.92 -9.02 15.03
CA THR A 41 9.29 -8.97 16.46
C THR A 41 8.17 -9.41 17.42
N GLY A 42 7.42 -10.46 17.06
CA GLY A 42 6.32 -10.99 17.88
C GLY A 42 4.99 -10.24 17.76
N LYS A 43 4.88 -9.26 16.86
CA LYS A 43 3.64 -8.55 16.55
C LYS A 43 3.24 -8.77 15.10
N LYS A 44 1.93 -8.78 14.84
CA LYS A 44 1.39 -8.73 13.48
C LYS A 44 1.42 -7.28 13.00
N GLU A 45 2.19 -7.02 11.96
CA GLU A 45 2.33 -5.69 11.36
C GLU A 45 1.88 -5.70 9.89
N PRO A 46 1.35 -4.57 9.38
CA PRO A 46 1.08 -4.44 7.95
C PRO A 46 2.38 -4.51 7.14
N ALA A 47 2.22 -4.87 5.86
CA ALA A 47 3.30 -4.71 4.89
C ALA A 47 3.68 -3.24 4.76
N ILE A 48 4.97 -2.93 4.81
CA ILE A 48 5.47 -1.58 4.54
C ILE A 48 6.49 -1.56 3.40
N ARG A 49 6.65 -0.37 2.83
CA ARG A 49 7.78 -0.03 1.96
C ARG A 49 8.17 1.42 2.19
N PHE A 50 9.43 1.63 2.54
CA PHE A 50 9.98 2.94 2.88
C PHE A 50 10.61 3.59 1.65
N GLU A 51 10.26 4.83 1.34
CA GLU A 51 10.75 5.57 0.19
C GLU A 51 11.75 6.65 0.62
N GLY A 52 13.04 6.32 0.59
CA GLY A 52 14.10 7.22 1.06
C GLY A 52 14.16 8.58 0.33
N HIS A 53 13.64 8.66 -0.89
CA HIS A 53 13.51 9.92 -1.64
C HIS A 53 12.31 10.79 -1.22
N TYR A 54 11.27 10.18 -0.64
CA TYR A 54 10.24 10.94 0.09
C TYR A 54 10.83 11.49 1.38
N PHE A 55 11.64 10.68 2.08
CA PHE A 55 12.25 11.09 3.34
C PHE A 55 13.25 12.24 3.12
N ASP A 56 14.06 12.16 2.07
CA ASP A 56 15.00 13.23 1.70
C ASP A 56 14.31 14.57 1.51
N ARG A 57 13.22 14.58 0.72
CA ARG A 57 12.45 15.79 0.40
C ARG A 57 11.76 16.40 1.62
N ARG A 58 11.40 15.59 2.62
CA ARG A 58 10.70 16.02 3.84
C ARG A 58 11.63 16.55 4.92
N LEU A 59 12.90 16.20 4.88
CA LEU A 59 13.90 16.74 5.78
C LEU A 59 14.53 18.00 5.21
N ALA A 60 15.19 18.79 6.04
CA ALA A 60 16.01 19.92 5.61
C ALA A 60 17.24 20.09 6.52
N GLY A 61 18.24 20.82 6.03
CA GLY A 61 19.47 21.13 6.77
C GLY A 61 20.13 19.90 7.40
N LYS A 62 20.56 20.05 8.66
CA LYS A 62 21.31 19.04 9.41
C LYS A 62 20.61 17.67 9.46
N LEU A 63 19.27 17.63 9.54
CA LEU A 63 18.54 16.36 9.56
C LEU A 63 18.62 15.62 8.22
N ARG A 64 18.51 16.33 7.10
CA ARG A 64 18.67 15.72 5.76
C ARG A 64 20.08 15.19 5.57
N ASP A 65 21.09 15.95 5.99
CA ASP A 65 22.50 15.53 5.89
C ASP A 65 22.78 14.29 6.76
N GLN A 66 22.23 14.25 7.97
CA GLN A 66 22.31 13.08 8.85
C GLN A 66 21.61 11.86 8.22
N ALA A 67 20.42 12.03 7.63
CA ALA A 67 19.71 10.95 6.96
C ALA A 67 20.49 10.38 5.78
N ARG A 68 21.08 11.24 4.94
CA ARG A 68 21.93 10.85 3.81
C ARG A 68 23.16 10.09 4.29
N LYS A 69 23.87 10.62 5.28
CA LYS A 69 25.05 9.96 5.88
C LYS A 69 24.73 8.60 6.50
N ALA A 70 23.53 8.45 7.08
CA ALA A 70 23.05 7.21 7.65
C ALA A 70 22.51 6.20 6.60
N GLY A 71 22.48 6.57 5.32
CA GLY A 71 21.91 5.75 4.25
C GLY A 71 20.39 5.61 4.32
N LEU A 72 19.70 6.55 4.98
CA LEU A 72 18.25 6.57 5.18
C LEU A 72 17.52 7.45 4.17
N SER A 73 18.22 8.37 3.50
CA SER A 73 17.62 9.21 2.45
C SER A 73 18.58 9.41 1.28
N ALA A 74 18.01 9.70 0.11
CA ALA A 74 18.71 10.09 -1.09
C ALA A 74 17.73 10.84 -2.01
N PRO A 75 18.16 11.85 -2.77
CA PRO A 75 17.26 12.60 -3.64
C PRO A 75 16.65 11.75 -4.76
N GLU A 76 17.39 10.75 -5.28
CA GLU A 76 16.88 9.86 -6.32
C GLU A 76 16.14 8.63 -5.75
N ALA A 77 15.02 8.29 -6.39
CA ALA A 77 14.24 7.10 -6.05
C ALA A 77 15.06 5.80 -6.25
N GLY A 78 14.88 4.84 -5.35
CA GLY A 78 15.53 3.53 -5.41
C GLY A 78 16.97 3.45 -4.86
N ARG A 79 17.60 4.58 -4.51
CA ARG A 79 18.95 4.59 -3.91
C ARG A 79 18.96 4.01 -2.49
N VAL A 80 17.89 4.24 -1.73
CA VAL A 80 17.67 3.55 -0.44
C VAL A 80 16.93 2.25 -0.73
N ARG A 81 17.66 1.12 -0.67
CA ARG A 81 17.11 -0.20 -0.99
C ARG A 81 16.26 -0.71 0.17
N ASN A 82 15.02 -1.10 -0.12
CA ASN A 82 14.20 -1.82 0.86
C ASN A 82 14.76 -3.24 1.04
N PRO A 83 14.93 -3.70 2.30
CA PRO A 83 15.27 -5.08 2.60
C PRO A 83 14.26 -6.10 2.04
N LYS A 84 14.69 -7.36 1.96
CA LYS A 84 13.87 -8.44 1.42
C LYS A 84 12.69 -8.77 2.34
N THR A 85 12.90 -8.75 3.66
CA THR A 85 11.88 -9.14 4.63
C THR A 85 11.15 -7.94 5.23
N GLN A 86 9.88 -8.11 5.61
CA GLN A 86 9.12 -7.06 6.30
C GLN A 86 9.74 -6.70 7.66
N ARG A 87 10.26 -7.68 8.40
CA ARG A 87 10.99 -7.43 9.65
C ARG A 87 12.13 -6.41 9.47
N GLU A 88 12.96 -6.60 8.45
CA GLU A 88 14.07 -5.68 8.18
C GLU A 88 13.61 -4.32 7.64
N ARG A 89 12.48 -4.27 6.90
CA ARG A 89 11.88 -3.00 6.49
C ARG A 89 11.36 -2.20 7.67
N TRP A 90 10.76 -2.86 8.65
CA TRP A 90 10.35 -2.24 9.91
C TRP A 90 11.54 -1.70 10.70
N LEU A 91 12.65 -2.45 10.79
CA LEU A 91 13.90 -1.95 11.39
C LEU A 91 14.46 -0.73 10.63
N LEU A 92 14.35 -0.70 9.29
CA LEU A 92 14.72 0.47 8.49
C LEU A 92 13.85 1.69 8.83
N LEU A 93 12.53 1.49 8.93
CA LEU A 93 11.59 2.54 9.33
C LEU A 93 11.87 3.05 10.75
N GLU A 94 12.12 2.17 11.72
CA GLU A 94 12.47 2.55 13.09
C GLU A 94 13.71 3.44 13.15
N ARG A 95 14.73 3.16 12.33
CA ARG A 95 15.92 4.02 12.21
C ARG A 95 15.56 5.42 11.70
N ALA A 96 14.68 5.51 10.70
CA ALA A 96 14.19 6.79 10.18
C ALA A 96 13.31 7.54 11.21
N ILE A 97 12.47 6.82 11.96
CA ILE A 97 11.62 7.39 13.02
C ILE A 97 12.46 8.04 14.12
N LYS A 98 13.58 7.40 14.52
CA LYS A 98 14.52 7.96 15.50
C LYS A 98 15.11 9.30 15.07
N LEU A 99 15.21 9.55 13.76
CA LEU A 99 15.70 10.81 13.24
C LEU A 99 14.59 11.86 13.13
N HIS A 100 13.45 11.48 12.54
CA HIS A 100 12.30 12.37 12.39
C HIS A 100 11.01 11.57 12.12
N ARG A 101 10.23 11.33 13.17
CA ARG A 101 9.04 10.45 13.14
C ARG A 101 8.05 10.77 12.01
N GLN A 102 7.51 12.00 11.99
CA GLN A 102 6.46 12.35 11.03
C GLN A 102 6.93 12.13 9.58
N ALA A 103 8.05 12.74 9.20
CA ALA A 103 8.65 12.55 7.88
C ALA A 103 8.90 11.07 7.52
N ALA A 104 9.32 10.23 8.47
CA ALA A 104 9.55 8.81 8.23
C ALA A 104 8.25 8.06 7.91
N LEU A 105 7.21 8.29 8.72
CA LEU A 105 5.89 7.66 8.52
C LEU A 105 5.22 8.14 7.23
N GLU A 106 5.33 9.43 6.90
CA GLU A 106 4.85 9.98 5.63
C GLU A 106 5.61 9.45 4.41
N SER A 107 6.85 8.98 4.61
CA SER A 107 7.69 8.40 3.55
C SER A 107 7.53 6.89 3.42
N THR A 108 6.51 6.31 4.02
CA THR A 108 6.26 4.87 4.03
C THR A 108 4.90 4.58 3.41
N SER A 109 4.81 3.57 2.55
CA SER A 109 3.54 3.00 2.10
C SER A 109 3.06 1.87 3.01
N TRP A 110 1.75 1.79 3.23
CA TRP A 110 1.15 0.99 4.30
C TRP A 110 0.12 -0.02 3.78
N GLY A 111 0.22 -1.25 4.29
CA GLY A 111 -0.82 -2.29 4.21
C GLY A 111 -1.08 -2.87 2.82
N LEU A 112 -2.24 -3.52 2.67
CA LEU A 112 -2.69 -4.21 1.46
C LEU A 112 -2.66 -3.34 0.20
N GLY A 113 -3.07 -2.07 0.31
CA GLY A 113 -3.06 -1.13 -0.82
C GLY A 113 -1.71 -0.43 -1.03
N GLN A 114 -0.73 -0.60 -0.14
CA GLN A 114 0.51 0.17 -0.16
C GLN A 114 0.25 1.69 -0.30
N VAL A 115 -0.73 2.22 0.44
CA VAL A 115 -1.07 3.65 0.40
C VAL A 115 0.04 4.45 1.07
N MET A 116 0.59 5.44 0.36
CA MET A 116 1.69 6.27 0.86
C MET A 116 1.22 7.17 2.01
N GLY A 117 1.93 7.14 3.14
CA GLY A 117 1.61 7.93 4.33
C GLY A 117 1.57 9.44 4.06
N ALA A 118 2.32 9.93 3.08
CA ALA A 118 2.30 11.31 2.58
C ALA A 118 0.90 11.86 2.28
N HIS A 119 -0.06 10.97 2.02
CA HIS A 119 -1.43 11.32 1.66
C HIS A 119 -2.35 11.51 2.86
N TRP A 120 -1.89 11.36 4.12
CA TRP A 120 -2.75 11.42 5.30
C TRP A 120 -3.68 12.64 5.32
N GLN A 121 -3.17 13.83 5.00
CA GLN A 121 -3.96 15.07 5.02
C GLN A 121 -4.97 15.12 3.87
N TRP A 122 -4.58 14.68 2.67
CA TRP A 122 -5.47 14.62 1.50
C TRP A 122 -6.56 13.55 1.66
N LEU A 123 -6.26 12.49 2.41
CA LEU A 123 -7.20 11.45 2.83
C LEU A 123 -8.01 11.85 4.08
N GLU A 124 -7.87 13.08 4.56
CA GLU A 124 -8.63 13.67 5.67
C GLU A 124 -8.40 13.02 7.05
N TYR A 125 -7.28 12.33 7.24
CA TYR A 125 -6.81 11.98 8.57
C TYR A 125 -6.33 13.24 9.31
N ARG A 126 -6.43 13.28 10.64
CA ARG A 126 -5.98 14.42 11.46
C ARG A 126 -4.47 14.46 11.63
N SER A 127 -3.81 13.32 11.46
CA SER A 127 -2.36 13.18 11.51
C SER A 127 -1.89 11.93 10.76
N ILE A 128 -0.59 11.86 10.49
CA ILE A 128 0.02 10.62 9.99
C ILE A 128 -0.12 9.45 10.97
N ASP A 129 -0.07 9.69 12.28
CA ASP A 129 -0.22 8.64 13.29
C ASP A 129 -1.62 8.01 13.24
N GLU A 130 -2.65 8.77 12.86
CA GLU A 130 -4.01 8.24 12.68
C GLU A 130 -4.11 7.31 11.46
N LEU A 131 -3.51 7.69 10.33
CA LEU A 131 -3.42 6.80 9.15
C LEU A 131 -2.66 5.51 9.50
N VAL A 132 -1.56 5.62 10.24
CA VAL A 132 -0.77 4.46 10.69
C VAL A 132 -1.56 3.59 11.66
N THR A 133 -2.35 4.21 12.54
CA THR A 133 -3.23 3.49 13.48
C THR A 133 -4.29 2.72 12.71
N GLU A 134 -4.91 3.31 11.69
CA GLU A 134 -5.87 2.61 10.82
C GLU A 134 -5.21 1.42 10.10
N ALA A 135 -4.03 1.63 9.48
CA ALA A 135 -3.34 0.55 8.78
C ALA A 135 -2.90 -0.60 9.71
N ARG A 136 -2.71 -0.35 11.01
CA ARG A 136 -2.34 -1.34 12.03
C ARG A 136 -3.55 -1.90 12.79
N SER A 137 -4.73 -1.32 12.65
CA SER A 137 -5.91 -1.68 13.45
C SER A 137 -6.34 -3.10 13.19
N SER A 138 -6.36 -3.49 11.91
CA SER A 138 -6.86 -4.78 11.43
C SER A 138 -6.58 -4.94 9.93
N ILE A 139 -6.93 -6.11 9.39
CA ILE A 139 -7.05 -6.32 7.94
C ILE A 139 -8.08 -5.34 7.35
N ALA A 140 -9.23 -5.18 8.00
CA ALA A 140 -10.28 -4.26 7.56
C ALA A 140 -9.78 -2.82 7.50
N GLY A 141 -8.96 -2.37 8.46
CA GLY A 141 -8.35 -1.04 8.44
C GLY A 141 -7.42 -0.82 7.25
N GLN A 142 -6.65 -1.85 6.86
CA GLN A 142 -5.83 -1.78 5.64
C GLN A 142 -6.69 -1.68 4.36
N VAL A 143 -7.82 -2.40 4.32
CA VAL A 143 -8.77 -2.33 3.19
C VAL A 143 -9.49 -0.98 3.17
N ALA A 144 -9.90 -0.45 4.33
CA ALA A 144 -10.50 0.87 4.47
C ALA A 144 -9.57 1.97 3.96
N LEU A 145 -8.29 1.93 4.34
CA LEU A 145 -7.28 2.88 3.86
C LEU A 145 -7.12 2.80 2.32
N MET A 146 -7.08 1.59 1.77
CA MET A 146 -7.02 1.38 0.31
C MET A 146 -8.27 1.93 -0.40
N LEU A 147 -9.46 1.67 0.13
CA LEU A 147 -10.73 2.13 -0.43
C LEU A 147 -10.88 3.65 -0.35
N ASN A 148 -10.48 4.28 0.77
CA ASN A 148 -10.48 5.73 0.92
C ASN A 148 -9.59 6.39 -0.15
N PHE A 149 -8.41 5.83 -0.41
CA PHE A 149 -7.56 6.32 -1.51
C PHE A 149 -8.23 6.15 -2.87
N ILE A 150 -8.83 5.00 -3.17
CA ILE A 150 -9.52 4.73 -4.44
C ILE A 150 -10.68 5.73 -4.65
N ASP A 151 -11.42 6.02 -3.59
CA ASP A 151 -12.54 6.95 -3.60
C ASP A 151 -12.09 8.40 -3.79
N LYS A 152 -11.18 8.89 -2.94
CA LYS A 152 -10.62 10.26 -3.04
C LYS A 152 -9.92 10.51 -4.37
N ALA A 153 -9.26 9.49 -4.93
CA ALA A 153 -8.65 9.58 -6.25
C ALA A 153 -9.67 9.46 -7.39
N GLY A 154 -10.96 9.21 -7.15
CA GLY A 154 -11.97 9.03 -8.20
C GLY A 154 -11.62 7.87 -9.14
N LEU A 155 -11.20 6.74 -8.58
CA LEU A 155 -10.73 5.57 -9.33
C LEU A 155 -11.77 4.44 -9.45
N LYS A 156 -12.89 4.53 -8.75
CA LYS A 156 -13.99 3.54 -8.81
C LYS A 156 -14.46 3.27 -10.24
N THR A 157 -14.74 4.33 -11.01
CA THR A 157 -15.15 4.22 -12.42
C THR A 157 -14.08 3.50 -13.27
N THR A 158 -12.80 3.82 -13.04
CA THR A 158 -11.69 3.20 -13.77
C THR A 158 -11.57 1.70 -13.47
N LEU A 159 -11.82 1.27 -12.22
CA LEU A 159 -11.89 -0.14 -11.86
C LEU A 159 -13.11 -0.83 -12.48
N ARG A 160 -14.28 -0.19 -12.47
CA ARG A 160 -15.52 -0.71 -13.07
C ARG A 160 -15.37 -0.95 -14.57
N GLU A 161 -14.74 -0.01 -15.27
CA GLU A 161 -14.42 -0.10 -16.70
C GLU A 161 -13.22 -1.02 -16.99
N LYS A 162 -12.57 -1.57 -15.95
CA LYS A 162 -11.37 -2.42 -16.05
C LYS A 162 -10.24 -1.73 -16.82
N ASN A 163 -10.15 -0.41 -16.73
CA ASN A 163 -9.12 0.39 -17.38
C ASN A 163 -7.83 0.37 -16.53
N TRP A 164 -7.19 -0.80 -16.48
CA TRP A 164 -6.03 -1.08 -15.61
C TRP A 164 -4.86 -0.15 -15.89
N ARG A 165 -4.68 0.28 -17.14
CA ARG A 165 -3.63 1.23 -17.52
C ARG A 165 -3.85 2.59 -16.87
N ASN A 166 -5.05 3.15 -16.98
CA ASN A 166 -5.34 4.44 -16.35
C ASN A 166 -5.38 4.31 -14.82
N PHE A 167 -5.89 3.20 -14.29
CA PHE A 167 -5.88 2.94 -12.84
C PHE A 167 -4.46 2.93 -12.30
N ALA A 168 -3.58 2.08 -12.85
CA ALA A 168 -2.20 1.94 -12.40
C ALA A 168 -1.40 3.25 -12.55
N ARG A 169 -1.63 4.03 -13.62
CA ARG A 169 -0.99 5.34 -13.77
C ARG A 169 -1.36 6.31 -12.65
N ARG A 170 -2.63 6.33 -12.23
CA ARG A 170 -3.13 7.24 -11.19
C ARG A 170 -2.81 6.74 -9.78
N TYR A 171 -2.85 5.42 -9.57
CA TYR A 171 -2.59 4.78 -8.28
C TYR A 171 -1.09 4.69 -7.96
N ASN A 172 -0.27 4.22 -8.92
CA ASN A 172 1.18 4.00 -8.74
C ASN A 172 2.05 5.14 -9.28
N GLY A 173 1.46 6.10 -10.00
CA GLY A 173 2.18 7.21 -10.62
C GLY A 173 2.72 6.92 -12.04
N PRO A 174 3.38 7.89 -12.68
CA PRO A 174 3.77 7.81 -14.10
C PRO A 174 4.77 6.68 -14.40
N GLY A 175 5.50 6.19 -13.40
CA GLY A 175 6.43 5.08 -13.53
C GLY A 175 5.80 3.69 -13.52
N PHE A 176 4.47 3.56 -13.40
CA PHE A 176 3.76 2.28 -13.24
C PHE A 176 4.15 1.22 -14.28
N ALA A 177 4.35 1.62 -15.54
CA ALA A 177 4.64 0.72 -16.64
C ALA A 177 5.99 -0.02 -16.47
N ARG A 178 6.96 0.56 -15.76
CA ARG A 178 8.27 -0.08 -15.51
C ARG A 178 8.17 -1.37 -14.71
N ASN A 179 7.12 -1.50 -13.90
CA ASN A 179 6.84 -2.68 -13.07
C ASN A 179 5.60 -3.44 -13.54
N HIS A 180 5.11 -3.13 -14.75
CA HIS A 180 3.97 -3.79 -15.39
C HIS A 180 2.72 -3.84 -14.49
N TYR A 181 2.46 -2.78 -13.71
CA TYR A 181 1.34 -2.75 -12.77
C TYR A 181 -0.01 -2.99 -13.48
N ASP A 182 -0.20 -2.38 -14.65
CA ASP A 182 -1.41 -2.51 -15.46
C ASP A 182 -1.66 -3.95 -15.91
N SER A 183 -0.70 -4.60 -16.56
CA SER A 183 -0.88 -5.97 -17.04
C SER A 183 -0.95 -6.99 -15.90
N ARG A 184 -0.23 -6.76 -14.80
CA ARG A 184 -0.32 -7.60 -13.59
C ARG A 184 -1.69 -7.52 -12.94
N MET A 185 -2.28 -6.33 -12.82
CA MET A 185 -3.63 -6.14 -12.28
C MET A 185 -4.68 -6.76 -13.19
N ALA A 186 -4.57 -6.58 -14.51
CA ALA A 186 -5.47 -7.22 -15.48
C ALA A 186 -5.43 -8.75 -15.36
N ALA A 187 -4.22 -9.33 -15.32
CA ALA A 187 -4.06 -10.78 -15.18
C ALA A 187 -4.60 -11.29 -13.83
N ALA A 188 -4.40 -10.54 -12.74
CA ALA A 188 -4.93 -10.88 -11.42
C ALA A 188 -6.46 -10.84 -11.39
N TYR A 189 -7.07 -9.81 -12.00
CA TYR A 189 -8.52 -9.70 -12.12
C TYR A 189 -9.13 -10.90 -12.84
N GLU A 190 -8.54 -11.35 -13.96
CA GLU A 190 -9.04 -12.51 -14.70
C GLU A 190 -8.91 -13.82 -13.90
N ARG A 191 -7.89 -13.95 -13.04
CA ARG A 191 -7.77 -15.10 -12.12
C ARG A 191 -8.86 -15.05 -11.05
N TRP A 192 -9.04 -13.91 -10.38
CA TRP A 192 -10.04 -13.76 -9.33
C TRP A 192 -11.46 -13.87 -9.83
N SER A 193 -11.76 -13.33 -11.02
CA SER A 193 -13.08 -13.45 -11.65
C SER A 193 -13.44 -14.92 -11.85
N ARG A 194 -12.53 -15.72 -12.40
CA ARG A 194 -12.76 -17.17 -12.57
C ARG A 194 -12.88 -17.91 -11.24
N SER A 195 -12.01 -17.60 -10.28
CA SER A 195 -12.01 -18.22 -8.96
C SER A 195 -13.32 -17.97 -8.21
N LEU A 196 -13.82 -16.73 -8.24
CA LEU A 196 -15.07 -16.35 -7.59
C LEU A 196 -16.28 -16.94 -8.30
N SER A 197 -16.31 -16.92 -9.65
CA SER A 197 -17.39 -17.57 -10.41
C SER A 197 -17.51 -19.06 -10.06
N HIS A 198 -16.39 -19.78 -9.96
CA HIS A 198 -16.42 -21.20 -9.58
C HIS A 198 -16.91 -21.40 -8.15
N MET A 199 -16.48 -20.54 -7.21
CA MET A 199 -16.89 -20.60 -5.81
C MET A 199 -18.39 -20.33 -5.60
N PHE A 200 -18.98 -19.41 -6.38
CA PHE A 200 -20.40 -19.07 -6.27
C PHE A 200 -21.32 -19.92 -7.15
N GLN A 201 -20.77 -20.71 -8.10
CA GLN A 201 -21.52 -21.71 -8.87
C GLN A 201 -21.61 -23.07 -8.17
N THR A 202 -20.81 -23.31 -7.13
CA THR A 202 -20.75 -24.57 -6.38
C THR A 202 -21.53 -24.54 -5.07
N VAL A 203 -22.33 -23.48 -4.84
CA VAL A 203 -23.24 -23.31 -3.69
C VAL A 203 -24.69 -23.34 -4.18
#